data_AF-A0A967FAV7-F1
#
_entry.id   AF-A0A967FAV7-F1
#
_cell.length_a   1.000
_cell.length_b   1.000
_cell.length_c   1.000
_cell.angle_alpha   90.00
_cell.angle_beta   90.00
_cell.angle_gamma   90.00
#
_symmetry.space_group_name_H-M   'P 1'
#
loop_
_entity.id
_entity.type
_entity.pdbx_description
1 polymer ?
#
loop_
_entity_poly.entity_id
_entity_poly.type
_entity_poly.pdbx_seq_one_letter_code
_entity_poly.pdbx_strand_id
1 'polypeptide(L)'
;GDAASLPFTGGFDGVFMSFTLELFDTPEIPMVLGQCYDALRMGGRLALVALIKKPGAAVKIYEWFHEKMPVAVDCRPIYAQADLTAVGFDIRG
;
A
#
# COMPACT_ATOMS: atom_id res chain seq x y z
N GLY A 1 -10.03 -11.13 -7.86
CA GLY A 1 -10.71 -9.82 -7.88
C GLY A 1 -9.65 -8.75 -7.97
N ASP A 2 -9.99 -7.58 -8.49
CA ASP A 2 -9.09 -6.44 -8.63
C ASP A 2 -9.33 -5.45 -7.49
N ALA A 3 -8.29 -5.14 -6.70
CA ALA A 3 -8.43 -4.21 -5.57
C ALA A 3 -8.50 -2.74 -6.01
N ALA A 4 -8.15 -2.43 -7.26
CA ALA A 4 -8.39 -1.12 -7.86
C ALA A 4 -9.88 -0.91 -8.22
N SER A 5 -10.72 -1.95 -8.11
CA SER A 5 -12.15 -1.90 -8.38
C SER A 5 -12.92 -2.84 -7.44
N LEU A 6 -13.20 -2.38 -6.21
CA LEU A 6 -13.94 -3.14 -5.22
C LEU A 6 -15.45 -2.89 -5.36
N PRO A 7 -16.29 -3.94 -5.38
CA PRO A 7 -17.76 -3.79 -5.46
C PRO A 7 -18.39 -3.54 -4.08
N PHE A 8 -17.69 -2.85 -3.17
CA PHE A 8 -18.12 -2.68 -1.78
C PHE A 8 -18.08 -1.22 -1.35
N THR A 9 -19.04 -0.81 -0.52
CA THR A 9 -19.10 0.56 0.03
C THR A 9 -19.64 0.53 1.44
N GLY A 10 -18.92 1.13 2.40
CA GLY A 10 -19.39 1.40 3.76
C GLY A 10 -19.73 0.19 4.62
N GLY A 11 -19.21 -1.01 4.29
CA GLY A 11 -19.65 -2.28 4.86
C GLY A 11 -18.69 -2.92 5.86
N PHE A 12 -17.41 -2.50 5.89
CA PHE A 12 -16.38 -3.20 6.65
C PHE A 12 -15.87 -2.38 7.84
N ASP A 13 -15.67 -3.06 8.98
CA ASP A 13 -14.98 -2.51 10.15
C ASP A 13 -13.47 -2.36 9.93
N GLY A 14 -12.90 -3.22 9.09
CA GLY A 14 -11.47 -3.20 8.85
C GLY A 14 -11.07 -3.83 7.52
N VAL A 15 -9.99 -3.30 6.98
CA VAL A 15 -9.27 -3.87 5.82
C VAL A 15 -7.87 -4.20 6.29
N PHE A 16 -7.36 -5.36 5.89
CA PHE A 16 -6.01 -5.81 6.21
C PHE A 16 -5.26 -6.14 4.91
N MET A 17 -4.06 -5.59 4.77
CA MET A 17 -3.16 -5.85 3.66
C MET A 17 -1.75 -6.06 4.19
N SER A 18 -1.05 -7.09 3.70
CA SER A 18 0.30 -7.41 4.14
C SER A 18 1.17 -7.79 2.95
N PHE A 19 2.17 -6.96 2.65
CA PHE A 19 3.07 -7.11 1.51
C PHE A 19 2.34 -7.30 0.17
N THR A 20 1.14 -6.70 0.04
CA THR A 20 0.26 -6.83 -1.13
C THR A 20 0.17 -5.53 -1.92
N LEU A 21 0.25 -4.39 -1.23
CA LEU A 21 0.10 -3.08 -1.87
C LEU A 21 1.27 -2.79 -2.83
N GLU A 22 2.44 -3.36 -2.53
CA GLU A 22 3.65 -3.22 -3.35
C GLU A 22 3.56 -3.92 -4.71
N LEU A 23 2.60 -4.82 -4.91
CA LEU A 23 2.36 -5.52 -6.18
C LEU A 23 1.64 -4.65 -7.22
N PHE A 24 1.07 -3.51 -6.80
CA PHE A 24 0.40 -2.59 -7.71
C PHE A 24 1.40 -1.57 -8.28
N ASP A 25 1.14 -1.16 -9.52
CA ASP A 25 1.91 -0.08 -10.13
C ASP A 25 1.77 1.20 -9.31
N THR A 26 2.83 2.02 -9.27
CA THR A 26 2.85 3.23 -8.42
C THR A 26 1.65 4.18 -8.63
N PRO A 27 1.14 4.39 -9.86
CA PRO A 27 -0.07 5.18 -10.07
C PRO A 27 -1.36 4.53 -9.57
N GLU A 28 -1.39 3.20 -9.43
CA GLU A 28 -2.58 2.43 -9.01
C GLU A 28 -2.72 2.33 -7.48
N ILE A 29 -1.60 2.41 -6.74
CA ILE A 29 -1.59 2.41 -5.27
C ILE A 29 -2.64 3.36 -4.66
N PRO A 30 -2.70 4.66 -5.01
CA PRO A 30 -3.70 5.56 -4.46
C PRO A 30 -5.14 5.16 -4.84
N MET A 31 -5.34 4.53 -6.00
CA MET A 31 -6.66 4.02 -6.41
C MET A 31 -7.11 2.86 -5.50
N VAL A 32 -6.21 1.89 -5.26
CA VAL A 32 -6.47 0.75 -4.36
C VAL A 32 -6.77 1.23 -2.94
N LEU A 33 -5.99 2.19 -2.44
CA LEU A 33 -6.22 2.78 -1.13
C LEU A 33 -7.57 3.51 -1.07
N GLY A 34 -7.98 4.20 -2.14
CA GLY A 34 -9.30 4.82 -2.26
C GLY A 34 -10.44 3.82 -2.18
N GLN A 35 -10.32 2.71 -2.92
CA GLN A 35 -11.29 1.61 -2.84
C GLN A 35 -11.38 1.02 -1.43
N CYS A 36 -10.23 0.88 -0.75
CA CYS A 36 -10.20 0.41 0.63
C CYS A 36 -10.87 1.42 1.58
N TYR A 37 -10.67 2.72 1.36
CA TYR A 37 -11.32 3.78 2.13
C TYR A 37 -12.84 3.73 1.97
N ASP A 38 -13.33 3.63 0.72
CA ASP A 38 -14.76 3.59 0.42
C ASP A 38 -15.43 2.30 0.95
N ALA A 39 -14.72 1.18 0.95
CA ALA A 39 -15.21 -0.09 1.49
C ALA A 39 -15.41 -0.04 3.02
N LEU A 40 -14.65 0.79 3.73
CA LEU A 40 -14.74 0.94 5.18
C LEU A 40 -15.98 1.76 5.57
N ARG A 41 -16.65 1.34 6.65
CA ARG A 41 -17.65 2.19 7.32
C ARG A 41 -16.96 3.36 8.03
N MET A 42 -17.73 4.37 8.42
CA MET A 42 -17.22 5.45 9.29
C MET A 42 -16.58 4.88 10.56
N GLY A 43 -15.33 5.28 10.82
CA GLY A 43 -14.53 4.80 11.95
C GLY A 43 -13.88 3.42 11.75
N GLY A 44 -14.03 2.81 10.58
CA GLY A 44 -13.29 1.62 10.18
C GLY A 44 -11.80 1.88 10.06
N ARG A 45 -10.99 0.80 10.05
CA ARG A 45 -9.52 0.91 10.09
C ARG A 45 -8.85 0.09 9.00
N LEU A 46 -7.80 0.64 8.40
CA LEU A 46 -6.89 -0.09 7.52
C LEU A 46 -5.63 -0.46 8.31
N ALA A 47 -5.28 -1.75 8.31
CA ALA A 47 -4.00 -2.25 8.79
C ALA A 47 -3.13 -2.65 7.60
N LEU A 48 -2.07 -1.88 7.35
CA LEU A 48 -1.15 -2.08 6.23
C LEU A 48 0.24 -2.45 6.73
N VAL A 49 0.75 -3.60 6.29
CA VAL A 49 2.15 -3.99 6.45
C VAL A 49 2.82 -3.83 5.09
N ALA A 50 3.79 -2.93 4.99
CA ALA A 50 4.50 -2.67 3.75
C ALA A 50 5.97 -2.28 3.97
N LEU A 51 6.80 -2.47 2.94
CA LEU A 51 8.17 -1.94 2.91
C LEU A 51 8.16 -0.44 2.58
N ILE A 52 8.48 0.40 3.57
CA ILE A 52 8.42 1.86 3.43
C ILE A 52 9.71 2.40 2.79
N LYS A 53 9.56 3.22 1.75
CA LYS A 53 10.65 4.02 1.19
C LYS A 53 10.99 5.20 2.10
N LYS A 54 12.20 5.24 2.66
CA LYS A 54 12.75 6.41 3.35
C LYS A 54 13.81 7.09 2.49
N PRO A 55 13.86 8.43 2.43
CA PRO A 55 14.96 9.13 1.78
C PRO A 55 16.28 8.89 2.55
N GLY A 56 17.21 8.14 1.94
CA GLY A 56 18.55 7.80 2.48
C GLY A 56 18.81 6.29 2.68
N ALA A 57 20.07 5.86 2.45
CA ALA A 57 20.74 4.54 2.58
C ALA A 57 20.05 3.25 2.07
N ALA A 58 18.72 3.15 2.07
CA ALA A 58 17.95 1.99 1.63
C ALA A 58 17.99 1.78 0.10
N VAL A 59 18.32 2.82 -0.68
CA VAL A 59 18.46 2.74 -2.15
C VAL A 59 19.57 1.76 -2.56
N LYS A 60 20.70 1.75 -1.84
CA LYS A 60 21.84 0.87 -2.16
C LYS A 60 21.59 -0.60 -1.86
N ILE A 61 20.82 -0.89 -0.81
CA ILE A 61 20.43 -2.27 -0.46
C ILE A 61 19.42 -2.80 -1.50
N TYR A 62 18.57 -1.90 -2.02
CA TYR A 62 17.60 -2.23 -3.06
C TYR A 62 18.24 -2.49 -4.44
N GLU A 63 19.21 -1.65 -4.85
CA GLU A 63 20.01 -1.88 -6.06
C GLU A 63 20.74 -3.24 -6.02
N TRP A 64 21.31 -3.61 -4.87
CA TRP A 64 21.96 -4.91 -4.67
C TRP A 64 20.99 -6.09 -4.72
N PHE A 65 19.75 -5.92 -4.23
CA PHE A 65 18.72 -6.96 -4.31
C PHE A 65 18.18 -7.14 -5.74
N HIS A 66 18.05 -6.05 -6.51
CA HIS A 66 17.68 -6.07 -7.92
C HIS A 66 18.68 -6.89 -8.78
N GLU A 67 19.98 -6.77 -8.51
CA GLU A 67 21.00 -7.57 -9.22
C GLU A 67 20.93 -9.07 -8.93
N LYS A 68 20.41 -9.46 -7.75
CA LYS A 68 20.45 -10.84 -7.26
C LYS A 68 19.15 -11.63 -7.44
N MET A 69 17.98 -10.98 -7.51
CA MET A 69 16.68 -11.67 -7.55
C MET A 69 15.63 -10.95 -8.45
N PRO A 70 15.73 -11.04 -9.79
CA PRO A 70 14.88 -10.29 -10.72
C PRO A 70 13.38 -10.64 -10.66
N VAL A 71 13.00 -11.79 -10.07
CA VAL A 71 11.60 -12.27 -10.00
C VAL A 71 10.99 -12.13 -8.60
N ALA A 72 11.80 -11.92 -7.56
CA ALA A 72 11.31 -11.74 -6.18
C ALA A 72 11.19 -10.26 -5.78
N VAL A 73 11.67 -9.34 -6.62
CA VAL A 73 11.70 -7.90 -6.36
C VAL A 73 10.54 -7.20 -7.09
N ASP A 74 9.32 -7.63 -6.78
CA ASP A 74 8.13 -6.82 -7.02
C ASP A 74 7.80 -5.95 -5.79
N CYS A 75 8.42 -6.25 -4.64
CA CYS A 75 8.33 -5.47 -3.42
C CYS A 75 9.20 -4.21 -3.51
N ARG A 76 8.77 -3.22 -4.29
CA ARG A 76 9.38 -1.87 -4.31
C ARG A 76 9.08 -1.17 -2.99
N PRO A 77 10.05 -0.45 -2.38
CA PRO A 77 9.75 0.47 -1.32
C PRO A 77 8.75 1.51 -1.83
N ILE A 78 7.58 1.58 -1.21
CA ILE A 78 6.51 2.53 -1.56
C ILE A 78 6.48 3.70 -0.60
N TYR A 79 5.91 4.83 -1.01
CA TYR A 79 5.68 5.98 -0.14
C TYR A 79 4.37 5.82 0.64
N ALA A 80 4.16 4.65 1.26
CA ALA A 80 2.89 4.23 1.87
C ALA A 80 2.25 5.29 2.77
N GLN A 81 3.03 5.99 3.61
CA GLN A 81 2.49 7.04 4.48
C GLN A 81 1.94 8.24 3.71
N ALA A 82 2.63 8.67 2.66
CA ALA A 82 2.17 9.77 1.81
C ALA A 82 0.91 9.37 1.05
N ASP A 83 0.89 8.15 0.50
CA ASP A 83 -0.25 7.62 -0.26
C ASP A 83 -1.49 7.44 0.61
N LEU A 84 -1.32 6.91 1.84
CA LEU A 84 -2.40 6.79 2.83
C LEU A 84 -3.00 8.16 3.20
N THR A 85 -2.13 9.14 3.46
CA THR A 85 -2.56 10.50 3.84
C THR A 85 -3.27 11.19 2.67
N ALA A 86 -2.79 11.00 1.43
CA ALA A 86 -3.38 11.59 0.23
C ALA A 86 -4.82 11.12 -0.02
N VAL A 87 -5.15 9.89 0.40
CA VAL A 87 -6.50 9.31 0.28
C VAL A 87 -7.40 9.68 1.47
N GLY A 88 -6.84 10.26 2.54
CA GLY A 88 -7.60 10.76 3.70
C GLY A 88 -7.53 9.88 4.95
N PHE A 89 -6.63 8.89 4.99
CA PHE A 89 -6.39 8.14 6.23
C PHE A 89 -5.61 8.97 7.26
N ASP A 90 -6.03 8.87 8.52
CA ASP A 90 -5.28 9.34 9.70
C ASP A 90 -4.34 8.21 10.18
N ILE A 91 -3.02 8.45 10.18
CA ILE A 91 -2.02 7.44 10.54
C ILE A 91 -1.86 7.40 12.06
N ARG A 92 -2.11 6.24 12.66
CA ARG A 92 -1.89 5.99 14.09
C ARG A 92 -0.86 4.87 14.28
N GLY A 93 0.18 5.17 15.05
CA GLY A 93 1.23 4.23 15.46
C GLY A 93 0.95 3.62 16.82
#